data_AF-A0A1F0V054-F1
#
_entry.id   AF-A0A1F0V054-F1
#
_cell.length_a   1.000
_cell.length_b   1.000
_cell.length_c   1.000
_cell.angle_alpha   90.00
_cell.angle_beta   90.00
_cell.angle_gamma   90.00
#
_symmetry.space_group_name_H-M   'P 1'
#
loop_
_entity.id
_entity.type
_entity.pdbx_description
1 polymer ?
#
loop_
_entity_poly.entity_id
_entity_poly.type
_entity_poly.pdbx_seq_one_letter_code
_entity_poly.pdbx_strand_id
1 'polypeptide(L)'
;MIKTLNDLDAALLLWINSFHSPFFDQFMNLVSGKWVWVPMYVGIFIVLAMRLGFKPKLVAILATIGVALFFSDFVCAEVIRPIFNRPRPTQLGSGISHLVHIVDNYRGGDYGFPSCHASNSFMLATTAALLFRNKILSAFFFLWALAMCYSRAYLGVHYPGDLLAGAVWGTIVAFALYALVNRYYALTEVKTAKHTQLISIVGTSTFVLLAIVSAVQTCVP
;
A
#
# COMPACT_ATOMS: atom_id res chain seq x y z
N MET A 1 -7.64 7.95 28.14
CA MET A 1 -8.04 8.03 26.72
C MET A 1 -6.90 7.65 25.78
N ILE A 2 -5.78 8.39 25.71
CA ILE A 2 -4.64 8.05 24.83
C ILE A 2 -4.04 6.67 25.15
N LYS A 3 -3.81 6.37 26.44
CA LYS A 3 -3.35 5.05 26.87
C LYS A 3 -4.30 3.92 26.44
N THR A 4 -5.61 4.13 26.62
CA THR A 4 -6.66 3.18 26.22
C THR A 4 -6.65 2.91 24.71
N LEU A 5 -6.42 3.94 23.90
CA LEU A 5 -6.29 3.80 22.45
C LEU A 5 -5.03 3.02 22.07
N ASN A 6 -3.89 3.29 22.71
CA ASN A 6 -2.65 2.56 22.48
C ASN A 6 -2.76 1.09 22.88
N ASP A 7 -3.39 0.81 24.04
CA ASP A 7 -3.62 -0.55 24.53
C ASP A 7 -4.56 -1.31 23.58
N LEU A 8 -5.61 -0.66 23.06
CA LEU A 8 -6.50 -1.24 22.05
C LEU A 8 -5.77 -1.52 20.73
N ASP A 9 -4.94 -0.58 20.27
CA ASP A 9 -4.18 -0.71 19.02
C ASP A 9 -3.18 -1.88 19.10
N ALA A 10 -2.54 -2.04 20.27
CA ALA A 10 -1.68 -3.19 20.56
C ALA A 10 -2.47 -4.50 20.64
N ALA A 11 -3.62 -4.53 21.30
CA ALA A 11 -4.45 -5.72 21.40
C ALA A 11 -4.97 -6.18 20.03
N LEU A 12 -5.43 -5.24 19.20
CA LEU A 12 -5.87 -5.53 17.83
C LEU A 12 -4.72 -6.05 16.97
N LEU A 13 -3.53 -5.47 17.10
CA LEU A 13 -2.35 -5.97 16.42
C LEU A 13 -2.03 -7.41 16.82
N LEU A 14 -1.94 -7.69 18.13
CA LEU A 14 -1.62 -9.03 18.63
C LEU A 14 -2.67 -10.05 18.19
N TRP A 15 -3.94 -9.66 18.14
CA TRP A 15 -5.00 -10.51 17.58
C TRP A 15 -4.77 -10.82 16.10
N ILE A 16 -4.44 -9.84 15.27
CA ILE A 16 -4.13 -10.07 13.84
C ILE A 16 -2.87 -10.92 13.69
N ASN A 17 -1.81 -10.59 14.42
CA ASN A 17 -0.51 -11.26 14.36
C ASN A 17 -0.56 -12.70 14.91
N SER A 18 -1.57 -13.04 15.72
CA SER A 18 -1.78 -14.42 16.19
C SER A 18 -2.17 -15.40 15.07
N PHE A 19 -2.72 -14.90 13.96
CA PHE A 19 -2.99 -15.72 12.78
C PHE A 19 -1.69 -15.93 12.00
N HIS A 20 -0.83 -16.86 12.42
CA HIS A 20 0.42 -17.14 11.72
C HIS A 20 0.51 -18.58 11.19
N SER A 21 1.07 -18.75 10.00
CA SER A 21 1.45 -20.05 9.44
C SER A 21 2.64 -19.89 8.48
N PRO A 22 3.48 -20.92 8.27
CA PRO A 22 4.61 -20.81 7.35
C PRO A 22 4.22 -20.30 5.95
N PHE A 23 3.05 -20.72 5.46
CA PHE A 23 2.52 -20.28 4.17
C PHE A 23 2.16 -18.79 4.19
N PHE A 24 1.41 -18.35 5.19
CA PHE A 24 0.97 -16.96 5.27
C PHE A 24 2.12 -16.01 5.64
N ASP A 25 3.13 -16.49 6.35
CA ASP A 25 4.35 -15.74 6.66
C ASP A 25 5.09 -15.34 5.36
N GLN A 26 5.34 -16.32 4.48
CA GLN A 26 5.95 -16.06 3.17
C GLN A 26 5.02 -15.24 2.27
N PHE A 27 3.74 -15.60 2.21
CA PHE A 27 2.79 -14.90 1.35
C PHE A 27 2.63 -13.43 1.72
N MET A 28 2.46 -13.11 3.01
CA MET A 28 2.31 -11.73 3.47
C MET A 28 3.60 -10.93 3.35
N ASN A 29 4.76 -11.57 3.54
CA ASN A 29 6.06 -10.96 3.26
C ASN A 29 6.16 -10.54 1.78
N LEU A 30 5.88 -11.47 0.86
CA LEU A 30 5.90 -11.22 -0.58
C LEU A 30 4.88 -10.15 -0.99
N VAL A 31 3.63 -10.23 -0.50
CA VAL A 31 2.59 -9.23 -0.77
C VAL A 31 3.06 -7.84 -0.33
N SER A 32 3.72 -7.72 0.82
CA SER A 32 4.26 -6.45 1.29
C SER A 32 5.41 -5.89 0.43
N GLY A 33 6.03 -6.70 -0.44
CA GLY A 33 7.16 -6.29 -1.28
C GLY A 33 6.76 -5.32 -2.39
N LYS A 34 7.49 -4.22 -2.57
CA LYS A 34 7.17 -3.24 -3.64
C LYS A 34 7.41 -3.75 -5.07
N TRP A 35 8.39 -4.64 -5.25
CA TRP A 35 8.86 -5.08 -6.56
C TRP A 35 7.93 -6.10 -7.23
N VAL A 36 7.22 -6.92 -6.43
CA VAL A 36 6.26 -7.89 -6.97
C VAL A 36 5.09 -7.23 -7.69
N TRP A 37 4.81 -5.96 -7.39
CA TRP A 37 3.74 -5.17 -7.99
C TRP A 37 4.15 -4.40 -9.25
N VAL A 38 5.41 -4.48 -9.69
CA VAL A 38 5.87 -3.86 -10.94
C VAL A 38 5.01 -4.22 -12.15
N PRO A 39 4.59 -5.48 -12.37
CA PRO A 39 3.70 -5.82 -13.48
C PRO A 39 2.38 -5.04 -13.45
N MET A 40 1.80 -4.82 -12.27
CA MET A 40 0.58 -4.02 -12.11
C MET A 40 0.83 -2.55 -12.46
N TYR A 41 1.96 -1.98 -12.04
CA TYR A 41 2.35 -0.61 -12.38
C TYR A 41 2.61 -0.43 -13.88
N VAL A 42 3.23 -1.42 -14.52
CA VAL A 42 3.38 -1.49 -15.98
C VAL A 42 2.02 -1.58 -16.66
N GLY A 43 1.06 -2.32 -16.10
CA GLY A 43 -0.32 -2.36 -16.57
C GLY A 43 -0.99 -0.97 -16.57
N ILE A 44 -0.81 -0.18 -15.51
CA ILE A 44 -1.31 1.21 -15.45
C ILE A 44 -0.69 2.03 -16.58
N PHE A 45 0.63 1.95 -16.76
CA PHE A 45 1.34 2.65 -17.82
C PHE A 45 0.81 2.27 -19.21
N ILE A 46 0.65 0.97 -19.50
CA ILE A 46 0.15 0.48 -20.80
C ILE A 46 -1.25 1.03 -21.07
N VAL A 47 -2.19 0.94 -20.11
CA VAL A 47 -3.56 1.44 -20.30
C VAL A 47 -3.57 2.95 -20.55
N LEU A 48 -2.76 3.72 -19.80
CA LEU A 48 -2.64 5.17 -20.01
C LEU A 48 -2.00 5.50 -21.37
N ALA A 49 -0.95 4.78 -21.77
CA ALA A 49 -0.27 4.98 -23.05
C ALA A 49 -1.18 4.61 -24.24
N MET A 50 -1.94 3.53 -24.14
CA MET A 50 -2.95 3.16 -25.15
C MET A 50 -4.05 4.23 -25.27
N ARG A 51 -4.42 4.87 -24.15
CA ARG A 51 -5.49 5.87 -24.14
C ARG A 51 -5.04 7.24 -24.62
N LEU A 52 -3.86 7.69 -24.19
CA LEU A 52 -3.38 9.06 -24.38
C LEU A 52 -2.34 9.18 -25.49
N GLY A 53 -1.73 8.07 -25.90
CA GLY A 53 -0.50 8.06 -26.68
C GLY A 53 0.69 8.61 -25.88
N PHE A 54 1.87 8.62 -26.50
CA PHE A 54 3.09 9.22 -25.95
C PHE A 54 3.09 10.76 -26.04
N LYS A 55 2.01 11.38 -25.56
CA LYS A 55 1.82 12.84 -25.55
C LYS A 55 2.28 13.44 -24.22
N PRO A 56 2.56 14.76 -24.14
CA PRO A 56 2.94 15.43 -22.89
C PRO A 56 1.94 15.19 -21.74
N LYS A 57 0.65 15.00 -22.05
CA LYS A 57 -0.39 14.66 -21.08
C LYS A 57 -0.13 13.33 -20.35
N LEU A 58 0.37 12.31 -21.05
CA LEU A 58 0.77 11.04 -20.41
C LEU A 58 1.90 11.29 -19.42
N VAL A 59 2.94 12.01 -19.85
CA VAL A 59 4.10 12.34 -19.02
C VAL A 59 3.67 13.13 -17.79
N ALA A 60 2.77 14.11 -17.93
CA ALA A 60 2.26 14.89 -16.81
C ALA A 60 1.50 14.05 -15.78
N ILE A 61 0.66 13.11 -16.22
CA ILE A 61 -0.06 12.20 -15.33
C ILE A 61 0.91 11.28 -14.58
N LEU A 62 1.85 10.66 -15.29
CA LEU A 62 2.85 9.78 -14.69
C LEU A 62 3.78 10.53 -13.73
N ALA A 63 4.23 11.73 -14.10
CA ALA A 63 5.02 12.60 -13.25
C ALA A 63 4.25 12.98 -11.99
N THR A 64 2.95 13.26 -12.09
CA THR A 64 2.12 13.55 -10.91
C THR A 64 2.02 12.33 -9.99
N ILE A 65 1.79 11.13 -10.53
CA ILE A 65 1.78 9.90 -9.72
C ILE A 65 3.14 9.71 -9.02
N GLY A 66 4.24 9.95 -9.73
CA GLY A 66 5.59 9.89 -9.16
C GLY A 66 5.82 10.92 -8.05
N VAL A 67 5.42 12.18 -8.27
CA VAL A 67 5.48 13.25 -7.27
C VAL A 67 4.57 12.94 -6.08
N ALA A 68 3.40 12.35 -6.30
CA ALA A 68 2.48 11.92 -5.23
C ALA A 68 3.12 10.90 -4.31
N LEU A 69 3.75 9.86 -4.89
CA LEU A 69 4.47 8.82 -4.16
C LEU A 69 5.62 9.43 -3.37
N PHE A 70 6.46 10.23 -4.03
CA PHE A 70 7.60 10.88 -3.39
C PHE A 70 7.15 11.79 -2.24
N PHE A 71 6.15 12.64 -2.45
CA PHE A 71 5.64 13.55 -1.44
C PHE A 71 4.99 12.80 -0.26
N SER A 72 4.19 11.77 -0.56
CA SER A 72 3.59 10.89 0.45
C SER A 72 4.66 10.25 1.33
N ASP A 73 5.69 9.66 0.71
CA ASP A 73 6.80 9.01 1.41
C ASP A 73 7.63 9.99 2.21
N PHE A 74 8.02 11.12 1.61
CA PHE A 74 8.82 12.15 2.24
C PHE A 74 8.12 12.70 3.49
N VAL A 75 6.85 13.06 3.40
CA VAL A 75 6.10 13.58 4.56
C VAL A 75 5.95 12.51 5.63
N CYS A 76 5.64 11.27 5.26
CA CYS A 76 5.56 10.19 6.25
C CYS A 76 6.90 9.95 6.95
N ALA A 77 7.99 9.82 6.18
CA ALA A 77 9.29 9.39 6.68
C ALA A 77 10.08 10.50 7.38
N GLU A 78 10.14 11.69 6.78
CA GLU A 78 11.04 12.77 7.20
C GLU A 78 10.34 13.82 8.05
N VAL A 79 9.01 13.95 7.94
CA VAL A 79 8.25 14.97 8.69
C VAL A 79 7.52 14.34 9.87
N ILE A 80 6.67 13.33 9.63
CA ILE A 80 5.78 12.84 10.67
C ILE A 80 6.48 11.88 11.63
N ARG A 81 7.28 10.91 11.13
CA ARG A 81 7.98 9.94 12.00
C ARG A 81 8.84 10.61 13.09
N PRO A 82 9.68 11.61 12.78
CA PRO A 82 10.53 12.25 13.80
C PRO A 82 9.75 13.07 14.83
N ILE A 83 8.52 13.49 14.51
CA ILE A 83 7.65 14.22 15.44
C ILE A 83 7.03 13.27 16.46
N PHE A 84 6.52 12.12 16.00
CA PHE A 84 5.78 11.18 16.87
C PHE A 84 6.67 10.16 17.55
N ASN A 85 7.79 9.75 16.93
CA ASN A 85 8.74 8.76 17.45
C ASN A 85 8.07 7.49 18.03
N ARG A 86 6.95 7.06 17.43
CA ARG A 86 6.21 5.87 17.88
C ARG A 86 6.99 4.61 17.47
N PRO A 87 7.53 3.82 18.42
CA PRO A 87 8.31 2.63 18.09
C PRO A 87 7.43 1.59 17.41
N ARG A 88 7.99 0.84 16.45
CA ARG A 88 7.29 -0.30 15.84
C ARG A 88 7.05 -1.42 16.85
N PRO A 89 5.99 -2.23 16.68
CA PRO A 89 5.71 -3.33 17.61
C PRO A 89 6.87 -4.34 17.71
N THR A 90 7.53 -4.63 16.59
CA THR A 90 8.72 -5.51 16.49
C THR A 90 9.98 -4.98 17.16
N GLN A 91 10.03 -3.70 17.55
CA GLN A 91 11.24 -3.09 18.13
C GLN A 91 11.27 -3.30 19.64
N LEU A 92 12.44 -3.61 20.19
CA LEU A 92 12.61 -3.93 21.63
C LEU A 92 12.07 -2.84 22.57
N GLY A 93 12.12 -1.57 22.15
CA GLY A 93 11.60 -0.42 22.91
C GLY A 93 10.06 -0.29 22.91
N SER A 94 9.32 -1.15 22.21
CA SER A 94 7.86 -1.08 22.13
C SER A 94 7.14 -1.63 23.38
N GLY A 95 7.84 -2.43 24.19
CA GLY A 95 7.25 -3.14 25.33
C GLY A 95 6.44 -4.39 24.95
N ILE A 96 6.05 -4.57 23.68
CA ILE A 96 5.28 -5.72 23.20
C ILE A 96 6.05 -6.60 22.20
N SER A 97 7.29 -6.25 21.85
CA SER A 97 8.10 -6.99 20.87
C SER A 97 8.28 -8.47 21.20
N HIS A 98 8.22 -8.86 22.47
CA HIS A 98 8.33 -10.25 22.92
C HIS A 98 7.04 -11.06 22.71
N LEU A 99 5.91 -10.39 22.42
CA LEU A 99 4.60 -11.00 22.17
C LEU A 99 4.30 -11.11 20.66
N VAL A 100 5.08 -10.42 19.82
CA VAL A 100 4.85 -10.35 18.38
C VAL A 100 5.60 -11.50 17.68
N HIS A 101 4.91 -12.22 16.81
CA HIS A 101 5.51 -13.16 15.87
C HIS A 101 6.30 -12.37 14.82
N ILE A 102 7.63 -12.55 14.81
CA ILE A 102 8.55 -11.86 13.90
C ILE A 102 8.96 -12.82 12.77
N VAL A 103 8.42 -12.58 11.58
CA VAL A 103 8.73 -13.38 10.38
C VAL A 103 10.13 -13.04 9.87
N ASP A 104 10.99 -14.04 9.64
CA ASP A 104 12.35 -13.92 9.09
C ASP A 104 13.24 -12.85 9.76
N ASN A 105 13.03 -12.62 11.07
CA ASN A 105 13.68 -11.55 11.84
C ASN A 105 13.48 -10.13 11.22
N TYR A 106 12.43 -9.95 10.41
CA TYR A 106 12.09 -8.69 9.77
C TYR A 106 11.44 -7.73 10.77
N ARG A 107 12.20 -6.73 11.23
CA ARG A 107 11.72 -5.72 12.17
C ARG A 107 11.33 -4.39 11.52
N GLY A 108 11.77 -4.15 10.28
CA GLY A 108 11.58 -2.87 9.60
C GLY A 108 12.49 -1.76 10.18
N GLY A 109 12.02 -0.51 10.14
CA GLY A 109 12.73 0.63 10.75
C GLY A 109 12.25 0.94 12.17
N ASP A 110 12.85 1.92 12.85
CA ASP A 110 12.57 2.16 14.27
C ASP A 110 11.15 2.66 14.55
N TYR A 111 10.64 3.57 13.70
CA TYR A 111 9.35 4.22 13.90
C TYR A 111 8.27 3.71 12.96
N GLY A 112 7.04 3.58 13.48
CA GLY A 112 5.88 3.00 12.78
C GLY A 112 4.91 4.03 12.23
N PHE A 113 4.66 5.12 12.95
CA PHE A 113 3.59 6.07 12.63
C PHE A 113 4.03 7.20 11.69
N PRO A 114 3.29 7.50 10.59
CA PRO A 114 2.27 6.68 9.94
C PRO A 114 2.91 5.64 9.00
N SER A 115 2.13 4.67 8.51
CA SER A 115 2.64 3.67 7.55
C SER A 115 2.75 4.24 6.13
N CYS A 116 3.98 4.30 5.59
CA CYS A 116 4.22 4.68 4.19
C CYS A 116 3.60 3.69 3.20
N HIS A 117 3.60 2.39 3.55
CA HIS A 117 2.96 1.37 2.71
C HIS A 117 1.45 1.61 2.60
N ALA A 118 0.79 1.88 3.73
CA ALA A 118 -0.64 2.22 3.73
C ALA A 118 -0.90 3.51 2.95
N SER A 119 -0.07 4.55 3.16
CA SER A 119 -0.19 5.81 2.44
C SER A 119 -0.08 5.65 0.93
N ASN A 120 0.98 5.01 0.44
CA ASN A 120 1.19 4.85 -1.00
C ASN A 120 0.13 3.95 -1.63
N SER A 121 -0.30 2.89 -0.94
CA SER A 121 -1.34 2.00 -1.45
C SER A 121 -2.70 2.68 -1.56
N PHE A 122 -3.13 3.43 -0.54
CA PHE A 122 -4.39 4.18 -0.59
C PHE A 122 -4.32 5.39 -1.52
N MET A 123 -3.16 6.04 -1.64
CA MET A 123 -2.91 7.09 -2.63
C MET A 123 -3.11 6.55 -4.05
N LEU A 124 -2.49 5.41 -4.36
CA LEU A 124 -2.62 4.79 -5.68
C LEU A 124 -4.06 4.31 -5.94
N ALA A 125 -4.72 3.70 -4.95
CA ALA A 125 -6.09 3.22 -5.08
C ALA A 125 -7.08 4.36 -5.33
N THR A 126 -6.97 5.45 -4.57
CA THR A 126 -7.78 6.65 -4.74
C THR A 126 -7.51 7.31 -6.09
N THR A 127 -6.24 7.41 -6.50
CA THR A 127 -5.85 7.98 -7.80
C THR A 127 -6.44 7.15 -8.95
N ALA A 128 -6.35 5.82 -8.89
CA ALA A 128 -6.93 4.94 -9.90
C ALA A 128 -8.46 5.09 -9.98
N ALA A 129 -9.14 5.18 -8.84
CA ALA A 129 -10.58 5.39 -8.78
C ALA A 129 -11.00 6.72 -9.42
N LEU A 130 -10.26 7.80 -9.16
CA LEU A 130 -10.52 9.14 -9.71
C LEU A 130 -10.19 9.25 -11.21
N LEU A 131 -9.12 8.59 -11.66
CA LEU A 131 -8.67 8.60 -13.06
C LEU A 131 -9.57 7.76 -13.96
N PHE A 132 -9.78 6.49 -13.63
CA PHE A 132 -10.44 5.53 -14.52
C PHE A 132 -11.95 5.47 -14.32
N ARG A 133 -12.48 5.88 -13.16
CA ARG A 133 -13.91 5.81 -12.81
C ARG A 133 -14.58 4.45 -13.08
N ASN A 134 -13.79 3.38 -13.08
CA ASN A 134 -14.26 2.02 -13.24
C ASN A 134 -14.46 1.39 -11.86
N LYS A 135 -15.69 0.98 -11.53
CA LYS A 135 -16.04 0.42 -10.20
C LYS A 135 -15.29 -0.86 -9.88
N ILE A 136 -15.14 -1.77 -10.85
CA ILE A 136 -14.45 -3.05 -10.67
C ILE A 136 -12.97 -2.81 -10.41
N LEU A 137 -12.33 -1.96 -11.22
CA LEU A 137 -10.91 -1.62 -11.03
C LEU A 137 -10.68 -0.89 -9.70
N SER A 138 -11.60 0.02 -9.31
CA SER A 138 -11.51 0.72 -8.02
C SER A 138 -11.61 -0.25 -6.86
N ALA A 139 -12.59 -1.18 -6.89
CA ALA A 139 -12.74 -2.22 -5.88
C ALA A 139 -11.48 -3.08 -5.78
N PHE A 140 -10.91 -3.49 -6.92
CA PHE A 140 -9.64 -4.22 -6.94
C PHE A 140 -8.52 -3.46 -6.23
N PHE A 141 -8.31 -2.18 -6.54
CA PHE A 141 -7.24 -1.40 -5.91
C PHE A 141 -7.45 -1.17 -4.41
N PHE A 142 -8.70 -0.97 -3.96
CA PHE A 142 -8.97 -0.84 -2.53
C PHE A 142 -8.78 -2.17 -1.79
N LEU A 143 -9.19 -3.30 -2.38
CA LEU A 143 -8.90 -4.63 -1.84
C LEU A 143 -7.39 -4.90 -1.78
N TRP A 144 -6.66 -4.52 -2.83
CA TRP A 144 -5.21 -4.59 -2.85
C TRP A 144 -4.58 -3.70 -1.75
N ALA A 145 -5.05 -2.47 -1.58
CA ALA A 145 -4.54 -1.57 -0.53
C ALA A 145 -4.86 -2.09 0.89
N LEU A 146 -6.02 -2.71 1.09
CA LEU A 146 -6.37 -3.39 2.33
C LEU A 146 -5.48 -4.62 2.57
N ALA A 147 -5.19 -5.42 1.54
CA ALA A 147 -4.26 -6.55 1.62
C ALA A 147 -2.84 -6.07 1.97
N MET A 148 -2.39 -4.95 1.40
CA MET A 148 -1.13 -4.31 1.77
C MET A 148 -1.13 -3.85 3.23
N CYS A 149 -2.22 -3.29 3.75
CA CYS A 149 -2.29 -2.92 5.16
C CYS A 149 -2.32 -4.15 6.08
N TYR A 150 -3.10 -5.16 5.71
CA TYR A 150 -3.19 -6.41 6.43
C TYR A 150 -1.82 -7.10 6.52
N SER A 151 -1.06 -7.16 5.43
CA SER A 151 0.28 -7.78 5.46
C SER A 151 1.22 -7.07 6.44
N ARG A 152 1.14 -5.74 6.58
CA ARG A 152 1.94 -4.99 7.56
C ARG A 152 1.52 -5.23 9.00
N ALA A 153 0.23 -5.40 9.28
CA ALA A 153 -0.27 -5.78 10.60
C ALA A 153 0.08 -7.23 10.92
N TYR A 154 -0.09 -8.14 9.96
CA TYR A 154 0.26 -9.55 10.04
C TYR A 154 1.74 -9.73 10.41
N LEU A 155 2.65 -9.05 9.70
CA LEU A 155 4.09 -9.07 9.97
C LEU A 155 4.48 -8.38 11.29
N GLY A 156 3.52 -7.81 12.03
CA GLY A 156 3.76 -7.19 13.32
C GLY A 156 4.50 -5.85 13.26
N VAL A 157 4.70 -5.27 12.07
CA VAL A 157 5.57 -4.09 11.89
C VAL A 157 4.82 -2.75 12.00
N HIS A 158 3.49 -2.76 11.98
CA HIS A 158 2.68 -1.55 12.14
C HIS A 158 1.43 -1.84 12.94
N TYR A 159 1.06 -0.90 13.80
CA TYR A 159 -0.24 -0.96 14.46
C TYR A 159 -1.38 -0.57 13.51
N PRO A 160 -2.62 -1.05 13.73
CA PRO A 160 -3.80 -0.62 12.98
C PRO A 160 -3.96 0.91 12.87
N GLY A 161 -3.64 1.65 13.93
CA GLY A 161 -3.65 3.12 13.93
C GLY A 161 -2.62 3.74 12.96
N ASP A 162 -1.43 3.15 12.83
CA ASP A 162 -0.42 3.60 11.86
C ASP A 162 -0.91 3.44 10.42
N LEU A 163 -1.62 2.35 10.17
CA LEU A 163 -2.18 2.00 8.87
C LEU A 163 -3.34 2.92 8.51
N LEU A 164 -4.24 3.20 9.46
CA LEU A 164 -5.35 4.13 9.26
C LEU A 164 -4.85 5.55 8.97
N ALA A 165 -3.88 6.05 9.75
CA ALA A 165 -3.29 7.37 9.53
C ALA A 165 -2.60 7.46 8.17
N GLY A 166 -1.86 6.41 7.77
CA GLY A 166 -1.29 6.31 6.43
C GLY A 166 -2.35 6.34 5.34
N ALA A 167 -3.41 5.53 5.46
CA ALA A 167 -4.51 5.48 4.50
C ALA A 167 -5.20 6.83 4.30
N VAL A 168 -5.45 7.56 5.39
CA VAL A 168 -6.01 8.93 5.37
C VAL A 168 -5.05 9.88 4.64
N TRP A 169 -3.77 9.89 5.01
CA TRP A 169 -2.78 10.76 4.38
C TRP A 169 -2.66 10.52 2.87
N GLY A 170 -2.51 9.25 2.47
CA GLY A 170 -2.42 8.87 1.06
C GLY A 170 -3.66 9.29 0.26
N THR A 171 -4.84 9.14 0.84
CA THR A 171 -6.11 9.57 0.23
C THR A 171 -6.14 11.09 0.01
N ILE A 172 -5.71 11.88 1.02
CA ILE A 172 -5.62 13.35 0.91
C ILE A 172 -4.68 13.76 -0.22
N VAL A 173 -3.48 13.16 -0.28
CA VAL A 173 -2.48 13.44 -1.33
C VAL A 173 -3.05 13.13 -2.72
N ALA A 174 -3.76 12.00 -2.87
CA ALA A 174 -4.40 11.63 -4.14
C ALA A 174 -5.44 12.66 -4.60
N PHE A 175 -6.32 13.12 -3.70
CA PHE A 175 -7.32 14.14 -4.04
C PHE A 175 -6.67 15.48 -4.43
N ALA A 176 -5.69 15.94 -3.66
CA ALA A 176 -4.99 17.19 -3.91
C ALA A 176 -4.32 17.20 -5.29
N LEU A 177 -3.61 16.12 -5.62
CA LEU A 177 -2.89 16.02 -6.89
C LEU A 177 -3.80 15.71 -8.07
N TYR A 178 -4.86 14.91 -7.88
CA TYR A 178 -5.88 14.74 -8.91
C TYR A 178 -6.54 16.08 -9.26
N ALA A 179 -6.89 16.89 -8.27
CA ALA A 179 -7.47 18.22 -8.49
C ALA A 179 -6.52 19.13 -9.28
N LEU A 180 -5.23 19.12 -8.92
CA LEU A 180 -4.19 19.88 -9.61
C LEU A 180 -4.06 19.46 -11.09
N VAL A 181 -3.89 18.17 -11.36
CA VAL A 181 -3.73 17.68 -12.76
C VAL A 181 -5.00 17.86 -13.56
N ASN A 182 -6.17 17.59 -12.97
CA ASN A 182 -7.43 17.76 -13.67
C ASN A 182 -7.67 19.22 -14.09
N ARG A 183 -7.20 20.18 -13.28
CA ARG A 183 -7.26 21.61 -13.60
C ARG A 183 -6.43 21.97 -14.83
N TYR A 184 -5.24 21.39 -15.00
CA TYR A 184 -4.33 21.75 -16.10
C TYR A 184 -4.49 20.88 -17.36
N TYR A 185 -4.83 19.59 -17.22
CA TYR A 185 -4.78 18.63 -18.33
C TYR A 185 -6.13 18.04 -18.73
N ALA A 186 -7.22 18.39 -18.04
CA ALA A 186 -8.58 17.89 -18.25
C ALA A 186 -8.63 16.35 -18.41
N LEU A 187 -8.82 15.63 -17.30
CA LEU A 187 -8.72 14.17 -17.27
C LEU A 187 -9.99 13.43 -17.75
N THR A 188 -10.87 14.10 -18.51
CA THR A 188 -12.14 13.54 -19.00
C THR A 188 -11.94 12.30 -19.87
N GLU A 189 -10.95 12.31 -20.75
CA GLU A 189 -10.67 11.20 -21.66
C GLU A 189 -10.22 9.93 -20.93
N VAL A 190 -9.52 10.05 -19.80
CA VAL A 190 -9.01 8.91 -19.02
C VAL A 190 -10.13 8.14 -18.34
N LYS A 191 -11.23 8.83 -17.99
CA LYS A 191 -12.42 8.25 -17.35
C LYS A 191 -13.12 7.21 -18.21
N THR A 192 -12.88 7.23 -19.53
CA THR A 192 -13.47 6.28 -20.50
C THR A 192 -12.38 5.42 -21.14
N ALA A 193 -11.24 5.24 -20.47
CA ALA A 193 -10.19 4.36 -20.96
C ALA A 193 -10.73 2.94 -21.14
N LYS A 194 -10.41 2.33 -22.29
CA LYS A 194 -10.69 0.92 -22.53
C LYS A 194 -9.56 0.07 -21.91
N HIS A 195 -9.82 -1.22 -21.76
CA HIS A 195 -8.81 -2.19 -21.29
C HIS A 195 -8.34 -2.00 -19.85
N THR A 196 -9.05 -1.22 -19.02
CA THR A 196 -8.73 -1.04 -17.60
C THR A 196 -8.71 -2.35 -16.81
N GLN A 197 -9.45 -3.37 -17.27
CA GLN A 197 -9.44 -4.71 -16.69
C GLN A 197 -8.09 -5.42 -16.79
N LEU A 198 -7.21 -5.01 -17.73
CA LEU A 198 -5.85 -5.55 -17.83
C LEU A 198 -5.10 -5.38 -16.51
N ILE A 199 -5.27 -4.21 -15.86
CA ILE A 199 -4.58 -3.88 -14.61
C ILE A 199 -5.01 -4.85 -13.49
N SER A 200 -6.33 -5.04 -13.33
CA SER A 200 -6.86 -5.95 -12.30
C SER A 200 -6.57 -7.41 -12.60
N ILE A 201 -6.55 -7.81 -13.88
CA ILE A 201 -6.15 -9.18 -14.27
C ILE A 201 -4.68 -9.41 -13.90
N VAL A 202 -3.78 -8.52 -14.33
CA VAL A 202 -2.34 -8.63 -14.01
C VAL A 202 -2.11 -8.65 -12.51
N GLY A 203 -2.74 -7.75 -11.75
CA GLY A 203 -2.59 -7.73 -10.30
C GLY A 203 -3.18 -8.96 -9.59
N THR A 204 -4.30 -9.50 -10.07
CA THR A 204 -4.85 -10.76 -9.54
C THR A 204 -3.95 -11.95 -9.87
N SER A 205 -3.41 -12.01 -11.09
CA SER A 205 -2.43 -13.02 -11.48
C SER A 205 -1.16 -12.93 -10.65
N THR A 206 -0.72 -11.72 -10.28
CA THR A 206 0.38 -11.54 -9.33
C THR A 206 0.05 -12.17 -7.99
N PHE A 207 -1.11 -11.90 -7.39
CA PHE A 207 -1.52 -12.56 -6.14
C PHE A 207 -1.50 -14.09 -6.22
N VAL A 208 -2.02 -14.65 -7.32
CA VAL A 208 -2.00 -16.11 -7.54
C VAL A 208 -0.57 -16.63 -7.62
N LEU A 209 0.31 -15.94 -8.35
CA LEU A 209 1.73 -16.31 -8.44
C LEU A 209 2.40 -16.27 -7.07
N LEU A 210 2.16 -15.24 -6.25
CA LEU A 210 2.70 -15.15 -4.90
C LEU A 210 2.21 -16.31 -4.02
N ALA A 211 0.94 -16.72 -4.14
CA ALA A 211 0.41 -17.86 -3.42
C ALA A 211 1.08 -19.17 -3.85
N ILE A 212 1.29 -19.38 -5.15
CA ILE A 212 2.01 -20.56 -5.67
C ILE A 212 3.45 -20.58 -5.16
N VAL A 213 4.17 -19.45 -5.27
CA VAL A 213 5.55 -19.34 -4.78
C VAL A 213 5.63 -19.64 -3.29
N SER A 214 4.71 -19.09 -2.49
CA SER A 214 4.66 -19.32 -1.04
C SER A 214 4.40 -20.80 -0.73
N ALA A 215 3.46 -21.44 -1.43
CA ALA A 215 3.17 -22.87 -1.26
C ALA A 215 4.39 -23.73 -1.58
N VAL A 216 5.09 -23.45 -2.69
CA VAL A 216 6.29 -24.20 -3.08
C VAL A 216 7.40 -24.02 -2.05
N GLN A 217 7.68 -22.79 -1.61
CA GLN A 217 8.73 -22.52 -0.62
C GLN A 217 8.46 -23.16 0.74
N THR A 218 7.20 -23.33 1.13
CA THR A 218 6.85 -24.01 2.39
C THR A 218 6.83 -25.53 2.29
N CYS A 219 6.71 -26.09 1.09
CA CYS A 219 6.67 -27.54 0.88
C CYS A 219 8.03 -28.16 0.59
N VAL A 220 9.03 -27.34 0.22
CA VAL A 220 10.40 -27.81 -0.05
C VAL A 220 11.24 -27.60 1.22
N PRO A 221 11.70 -28.67 1.89
CA PRO A 221 12.48 -28.58 3.13
C PRO A 221 13.89 -28.04 2.93
#